data_AF-A0A3B0US44-F1
#
_entry.id   AF-A0A3B0US44-F1
#
_cell.length_a   1.000
_cell.length_b   1.000
_cell.length_c   1.000
_cell.angle_alpha   90.00
_cell.angle_beta   90.00
_cell.angle_gamma   90.00
#
_symmetry.space_group_name_H-M   'P 1'
#
loop_
_entity.id
_entity.type
_entity.pdbx_description
1 polymer ?
#
loop_
_entity_poly.entity_id
_entity_poly.type
_entity_poly.pdbx_seq_one_letter_code
_entity_poly.pdbx_strand_id
1 'polypeptide(L)'
;MAVNTKGKRKVKVKGRPFIWYVEDKAKQIPQEGGLVDHTPERYLHIIATNKKFIVHYRLPKEGDPHTTLRVEGEQFPRQPGAKEVQVPRWKHDGKTYPANDFVRRLIGWCMSKEAT
;
A
#
# COMPACT_ATOMS: atom_id res chain seq x y z
N MET A 1 21.59 -5.63 18.49
CA MET A 1 20.73 -4.42 18.37
C MET A 1 19.41 -4.83 17.77
N ALA A 2 18.33 -4.89 18.56
CA ALA A 2 17.01 -5.23 18.07
C ALA A 2 16.29 -3.93 17.66
N VAL A 3 16.11 -3.72 16.35
CA VAL A 3 15.30 -2.60 15.88
C VAL A 3 13.84 -2.91 16.23
N ASN A 4 13.36 -2.28 17.31
CA ASN A 4 11.97 -2.31 17.73
C ASN A 4 11.11 -1.67 16.63
N THR A 5 10.67 -2.47 15.67
CA THR A 5 9.92 -2.01 14.49
C THR A 5 8.43 -2.00 14.82
N LYS A 6 8.02 -1.04 15.66
CA LYS A 6 6.61 -0.75 15.96
C LYS A 6 5.81 -0.74 14.64
N GLY A 7 4.75 -1.54 14.58
CA GLY A 7 3.79 -1.54 13.45
C GLY A 7 4.09 -2.49 12.29
N LYS A 8 5.24 -3.18 12.25
CA LYS A 8 5.51 -4.20 11.21
C LYS A 8 4.82 -5.52 11.53
N ARG A 9 4.04 -6.01 10.58
CA ARG A 9 3.29 -7.27 10.67
C ARG A 9 3.76 -8.23 9.59
N LYS A 10 3.71 -9.53 9.88
CA LYS A 10 4.04 -10.59 8.93
C LYS A 10 2.75 -11.24 8.43
N VAL A 11 2.71 -11.57 7.15
CA VAL A 11 1.61 -12.31 6.54
C VAL A 11 2.15 -13.32 5.53
N LYS A 12 1.47 -14.46 5.38
CA LYS A 12 1.83 -15.49 4.42
C LYS A 12 0.73 -15.59 3.37
N VAL A 13 1.09 -15.46 2.09
CA VAL A 13 0.16 -15.56 0.94
C VAL A 13 0.74 -16.56 -0.04
N LYS A 14 -0.06 -17.59 -0.41
CA LYS A 14 0.35 -18.68 -1.32
C LYS A 14 1.73 -19.28 -0.97
N GLY A 15 1.98 -19.56 0.32
CA GLY A 15 3.25 -20.12 0.77
C GLY A 15 4.39 -19.10 0.97
N ARG A 16 4.26 -17.88 0.45
CA ARG A 16 5.33 -16.86 0.46
C ARG A 16 5.16 -15.89 1.64
N PRO A 17 6.23 -15.60 2.40
CA PRO A 17 6.17 -14.65 3.51
C PRO A 17 6.35 -13.20 3.03
N PHE A 18 5.53 -12.31 3.58
CA PHE A 18 5.55 -10.87 3.35
C PHE A 18 5.57 -10.13 4.70
N ILE A 19 6.16 -8.95 4.68
CA ILE A 19 6.16 -7.98 5.77
C ILE A 19 5.35 -6.78 5.30
N TRP A 20 4.47 -6.28 6.14
CA TRP A 20 3.69 -5.10 5.86
C TRP A 20 3.62 -4.15 7.04
N TYR A 21 3.47 -2.86 6.78
CA TYR A 21 3.32 -1.81 7.78
C TYR A 21 2.66 -0.58 7.17
N VAL A 22 2.08 0.27 8.02
CA VAL A 22 1.54 1.56 7.62
C VAL A 22 2.51 2.65 8.04
N GLU A 23 2.73 3.61 7.15
CA GLU A 23 3.52 4.81 7.39
C GLU A 23 2.66 6.05 7.13
N ASP A 24 2.57 6.92 8.13
CA ASP A 24 1.94 8.24 8.01
C ASP A 24 2.99 9.23 7.49
N LYS A 25 2.85 9.70 6.26
CA LYS A 25 3.63 10.80 5.71
C LYS A 25 2.87 12.10 5.88
N ALA A 26 3.43 13.01 6.67
CA ALA A 26 2.99 14.39 6.69
C ALA A 26 3.17 14.96 5.28
N LYS A 27 2.09 15.47 4.67
CA LYS A 27 2.18 16.10 3.35
C LYS A 27 3.00 17.39 3.50
N GLN A 28 3.97 17.58 2.63
CA GLN A 28 4.80 18.79 2.60
C GLN A 28 3.88 19.98 2.30
N ILE A 29 3.91 21.00 3.17
CA ILE A 29 3.05 22.18 3.07
C ILE A 29 3.49 22.97 1.82
N PRO A 30 2.65 23.17 0.79
CA PRO A 30 2.98 24.11 -0.27
C PRO A 30 3.02 25.51 0.32
N GLN A 31 4.04 26.28 -0.06
CA GLN A 31 4.43 27.56 0.56
C GLN A 31 3.44 28.71 0.28
N GLU A 32 2.31 28.46 -0.38
CA GLU A 32 1.31 29.46 -0.78
C GLU A 32 -0.12 29.05 -0.41
N GLY A 33 -0.65 29.67 0.66
CA GLY A 33 -2.02 30.21 0.76
C GLY A 33 -3.28 29.36 0.56
N GLY A 34 -3.20 28.07 0.22
CA GLY A 34 -4.38 27.21 0.05
C GLY A 34 -4.86 26.59 1.37
N LEU A 35 -6.18 26.35 1.52
CA LEU A 35 -6.75 25.53 2.61
C LEU A 35 -6.00 24.18 2.66
N VAL A 36 -5.14 24.03 3.67
CA VAL A 36 -4.31 22.83 3.82
C VAL A 36 -5.15 21.77 4.52
N ASP A 37 -5.54 20.75 3.77
CA ASP A 37 -6.09 19.53 4.37
C ASP A 37 -4.94 18.83 5.15
N HIS A 38 -4.87 19.11 6.45
CA HIS A 38 -3.80 18.66 7.36
C HIS A 38 -3.77 17.15 7.59
N THR A 39 -4.66 16.39 6.95
CA THR A 39 -4.72 14.94 7.11
C THR A 39 -3.44 14.31 6.53
N PRO A 40 -2.61 13.61 7.32
CA PRO A 40 -1.41 12.96 6.80
C PRO A 40 -1.78 11.92 5.74
N GLU A 41 -0.95 11.80 4.70
CA GLU A 41 -1.11 10.73 3.71
C GLU A 41 -0.56 9.43 4.28
N ARG A 42 -1.36 8.37 4.23
CA ARG A 42 -0.98 7.09 4.82
C ARG A 42 -0.68 6.09 3.73
N TYR A 43 0.45 5.42 3.84
CA TYR A 43 0.89 4.41 2.89
C TYR A 43 0.98 3.07 3.57
N LEU A 44 0.33 2.06 3.00
CA LEU A 44 0.51 0.66 3.33
C LEU A 44 1.65 0.09 2.48
N HIS A 45 2.77 -0.21 3.14
CA HIS A 45 3.93 -0.84 2.54
C HIS A 45 3.79 -2.35 2.64
N ILE A 46 3.98 -3.06 1.53
CA ILE A 46 4.00 -4.54 1.50
C ILE A 46 5.25 -4.99 0.76
N ILE A 47 6.07 -5.78 1.45
CA ILE A 47 7.39 -6.19 1.01
C ILE A 47 7.53 -7.70 1.17
N ALA A 48 7.85 -8.41 0.09
CA ALA A 48 8.23 -9.82 0.20
C ALA A 48 9.60 -9.96 0.87
N THR A 49 9.85 -11.06 1.58
CA THR A 49 11.15 -11.29 2.23
C THR A 49 12.32 -11.32 1.25
N ASN A 50 12.09 -11.75 0.01
CA ASN A 50 13.08 -11.74 -1.07
C ASN A 50 13.28 -10.37 -1.72
N LYS A 51 12.56 -9.33 -1.27
CA LYS A 51 12.53 -7.96 -1.81
C LYS A 51 12.17 -7.84 -3.30
N LYS A 52 11.76 -8.94 -3.96
CA LYS A 52 11.35 -8.92 -5.37
C LYS A 52 9.94 -8.35 -5.56
N PHE A 53 9.13 -8.33 -4.50
CA PHE A 53 7.82 -7.69 -4.48
C PHE A 53 7.83 -6.56 -3.45
N ILE A 54 7.63 -5.33 -3.93
CA ILE A 54 7.56 -4.12 -3.12
C ILE A 54 6.43 -3.30 -3.70
N VAL A 55 5.38 -3.07 -2.91
CA VAL A 55 4.25 -2.23 -3.28
C VAL A 55 3.88 -1.28 -2.14
N HIS A 56 3.44 -0.10 -2.52
CA HIS A 56 3.00 0.97 -1.63
C HIS A 56 1.60 1.37 -2.03
N TYR A 57 0.64 1.05 -1.18
CA TYR A 57 -0.75 1.40 -1.39
C TYR A 57 -1.07 2.68 -0.62
N ARG A 58 -1.47 3.74 -1.32
CA ARG A 58 -2.00 4.94 -0.68
C ARG A 58 -3.35 4.57 -0.05
N LEU A 59 -3.51 4.76 1.24
CA LEU A 59 -4.82 4.60 1.88
C LEU A 59 -5.67 5.83 1.47
N PRO A 60 -6.80 5.65 0.78
CA PRO A 60 -7.61 6.77 0.31
C PRO A 60 -8.22 7.52 1.50
N LYS A 61 -8.39 8.83 1.34
CA LYS A 61 -9.10 9.66 2.29
C LYS A 61 -10.60 9.62 2.02
N GLU A 62 -11.39 10.14 2.95
CA GLU A 62 -12.79 10.41 2.68
C GLU A 62 -12.88 11.40 1.51
N GLY A 63 -13.74 11.12 0.52
CA GLY A 63 -13.85 11.92 -0.70
C GLY A 63 -12.92 11.55 -1.87
N ASP A 64 -11.86 10.75 -1.67
CA ASP A 64 -11.03 10.28 -2.81
C ASP A 64 -11.86 9.30 -3.69
N PRO A 65 -11.99 9.52 -5.02
CA PRO A 65 -12.72 8.63 -5.92
C PRO A 65 -11.91 7.38 -6.30
N HIS A 66 -10.58 7.51 -6.33
CA HIS A 66 -9.64 6.46 -6.69
C HIS A 66 -8.47 6.44 -5.71
N THR A 67 -7.73 5.35 -5.70
CA THR A 67 -6.47 5.29 -4.96
C THR A 67 -5.34 4.74 -5.82
N THR A 68 -4.12 4.89 -5.32
CA THR A 68 -2.89 4.69 -6.06
C THR A 68 -2.06 3.59 -5.41
N LEU A 69 -1.63 2.64 -6.23
CA LEU A 69 -0.69 1.60 -5.86
C LEU A 69 0.63 1.86 -6.59
N ARG A 70 1.66 2.27 -5.85
CA ARG A 70 3.03 2.37 -6.37
C ARG A 70 3.71 1.01 -6.28
N VAL A 71 4.42 0.63 -7.32
CA VAL A 71 5.09 -0.65 -7.45
C VAL A 71 6.58 -0.38 -7.65
N GLU A 72 7.41 -0.96 -6.78
CA GLU A 72 8.87 -0.85 -6.86
C GLU A 72 9.55 -2.21 -7.09
N GLY A 73 8.86 -3.31 -6.76
CA GLY A 73 9.41 -4.65 -6.96
C GLY A 73 9.23 -5.17 -8.39
N GLU A 74 10.17 -5.99 -8.85
CA GLU A 74 10.14 -6.66 -10.16
C GLU A 74 8.95 -7.62 -10.34
N GLN A 75 8.44 -8.18 -9.24
CA GLN A 75 7.38 -9.19 -9.27
C GLN A 75 5.98 -8.58 -9.21
N PHE A 76 5.60 -7.83 -10.23
CA PHE A 76 4.24 -7.32 -10.37
C PHE A 76 3.60 -7.82 -11.68
N PRO A 77 3.11 -9.07 -11.70
CA PRO A 77 2.63 -9.70 -12.93
C PRO A 77 1.40 -9.02 -13.53
N ARG A 78 0.64 -8.26 -12.74
CA ARG A 78 -0.58 -7.59 -13.23
C ARG A 78 -0.30 -6.50 -14.25
N GLN A 79 0.73 -5.69 -14.02
CA GLN A 79 1.19 -4.65 -14.96
C GLN A 79 2.72 -4.58 -14.93
N PRO A 80 3.42 -5.47 -15.65
CA PRO A 80 4.88 -5.54 -15.60
C PRO A 80 5.50 -4.20 -16.00
N GLY A 81 6.40 -3.68 -15.18
CA GLY A 81 7.08 -2.39 -15.40
C GLY A 81 6.29 -1.15 -14.99
N ALA A 82 5.03 -1.28 -14.57
CA ALA A 82 4.28 -0.16 -14.02
C ALA A 82 4.92 0.33 -12.72
N LYS A 83 5.21 1.63 -12.63
CA LYS A 83 5.68 2.27 -11.40
C LYS A 83 4.52 2.69 -10.50
N GLU A 84 3.36 2.95 -11.12
CA GLU A 84 2.16 3.42 -10.44
C GLU A 84 0.92 2.88 -11.14
N VAL A 85 -0.06 2.41 -10.37
CA VAL A 85 -1.30 1.82 -10.85
C VAL A 85 -2.47 2.44 -10.11
N GLN A 86 -3.42 3.00 -10.86
CA GLN A 86 -4.70 3.42 -10.27
C GLN A 86 -5.53 2.18 -9.96
N VAL A 87 -6.05 2.13 -8.74
CA VAL A 87 -6.87 1.03 -8.24
C VAL A 87 -8.17 1.58 -7.66
N PRO A 88 -9.29 0.86 -7.82
CA PRO A 88 -10.55 1.27 -7.23
C PRO A 88 -10.45 1.25 -5.70
N ARG A 89 -11.36 1.95 -5.02
CA ARG A 89 -11.50 1.81 -3.57
C ARG A 89 -12.01 0.41 -3.22
N TRP A 90 -11.39 -0.16 -2.21
CA TRP A 90 -11.75 -1.43 -1.62
C TRP A 90 -12.68 -1.18 -0.44
N LYS A 91 -13.62 -2.09 -0.19
CA LYS A 91 -14.62 -1.97 0.90
C LYS A 91 -14.03 -1.74 2.31
N HIS A 92 -12.74 -1.98 2.52
CA HIS A 92 -12.06 -1.80 3.81
C HIS A 92 -11.24 -0.52 3.93
N ASP A 93 -11.25 0.34 2.91
CA ASP A 93 -10.48 1.59 2.88
C ASP A 93 -10.95 2.65 3.87
N GLY A 94 -12.17 2.56 4.39
CA GLY A 94 -12.67 3.46 5.43
C GLY A 94 -12.08 3.19 6.83
N LYS A 95 -11.28 2.13 7.01
CA LYS A 95 -10.67 1.80 8.30
C LYS A 95 -9.31 2.46 8.45
N THR A 96 -9.09 3.08 9.62
CA THR A 96 -7.81 3.71 10.01
C THR A 96 -6.62 2.76 9.90
N TYR A 97 -6.84 1.46 10.11
CA TYR A 97 -5.80 0.43 10.01
C TYR A 97 -6.25 -0.72 9.08
N PRO A 98 -5.44 -1.08 8.07
CA PRO A 98 -5.72 -2.23 7.23
C PRO A 98 -5.64 -3.53 8.03
N ALA A 99 -6.55 -4.46 7.74
CA ALA A 99 -6.54 -5.79 8.33
C ALA A 99 -5.63 -6.75 7.55
N ASN A 100 -5.16 -7.82 8.21
CA ASN A 100 -4.40 -8.87 7.53
C ASN A 100 -5.14 -9.46 6.31
N ASP A 101 -6.46 -9.59 6.38
CA ASP A 101 -7.28 -10.09 5.25
C ASP A 101 -7.20 -9.15 4.03
N PHE A 102 -7.33 -7.85 4.26
CA PHE A 102 -7.17 -6.84 3.20
C PHE A 102 -5.79 -6.94 2.55
N VAL A 103 -4.72 -7.01 3.34
CA VAL A 103 -3.35 -7.16 2.84
C VAL A 103 -3.20 -8.43 2.00
N ARG A 104 -3.79 -9.56 2.43
CA ARG A 104 -3.79 -10.82 1.67
C ARG A 104 -4.48 -10.68 0.32
N ARG A 105 -5.65 -10.01 0.29
CA ARG A 105 -6.39 -9.79 -0.96
C ARG A 105 -5.66 -8.84 -1.89
N LEU A 106 -5.04 -7.77 -1.37
CA LEU A 106 -4.23 -6.85 -2.17
C LEU A 106 -3.03 -7.57 -2.78
N ILE A 107 -2.27 -8.36 -1.99
CA ILE A 107 -1.19 -9.20 -2.51
C ILE A 107 -1.73 -10.16 -3.58
N GLY A 108 -2.87 -10.80 -3.32
CA GLY A 108 -3.54 -11.68 -4.27
C GLY A 108 -3.82 -10.98 -5.59
N TRP A 109 -4.39 -9.78 -5.55
CA TRP A 109 -4.72 -8.96 -6.71
C TRP A 109 -3.48 -8.51 -7.49
N CYS A 110 -2.41 -8.11 -6.80
CA CYS A 110 -1.13 -7.76 -7.43
C CYS A 110 -0.46 -8.95 -8.12
N MET A 111 -0.67 -10.16 -7.60
CA MET A 111 -0.10 -11.41 -8.09
C MET A 111 -0.99 -12.11 -9.12
N SER A 112 -2.24 -11.69 -9.29
CA SER A 112 -3.14 -12.22 -10.31
C SER A 112 -2.77 -11.65 -11.69
N LYS A 113 -2.70 -12.54 -12.69
CA LYS A 113 -2.41 -12.18 -14.09
C LYS A 113 -3.61 -11.60 -14.84
N GLU A 114 -4.81 -11.68 -14.27
CA GLU A 114 -6.04 -11.20 -14.92
C GLU A 114 -6.28 -9.72 -14.57
N ALA A 115 -6.05 -8.87 -15.57
CA ALA A 115 -6.76 -7.61 -15.72
C ALA A 115 -8.07 -7.92 -16.44
N THR A 116 -9.16 -8.10 -15.68
CA THR A 116 -10.50 -7.89 -16.23
C THR A 116 -10.74 -6.39 -16.36
#